data_AF-A0A0V0V940-F1
#
_entry.id   AF-A0A0V0V940-F1
#
_cell.length_a   1.000
_cell.length_b   1.000
_cell.length_c   1.000
_cell.angle_alpha   90.00
_cell.angle_beta   90.00
_cell.angle_gamma   90.00
#
_symmetry.space_group_name_H-M   'P 1'
#
loop_
_entity.id
_entity.type
_entity.pdbx_description
1 polymer ?
#
loop_
_entity_poly.entity_id
_entity_poly.type
_entity_poly.pdbx_seq_one_letter_code
_entity_poly.pdbx_strand_id
1 'polypeptide(L)'
;MSEEADKVKSKRPSRSEILSKGIDKCISLCTDELDMSRRKNDFEGLQLTEREKETLAKGFVEKKAAVIEKLTTILPGFYQQTEVFEKLSTLEQLCQNAADERGDRKWRPTGDPEMDIRPLQYKLLFDYVTNLENIHEDLKKKKKEKEEKLKSLRKKLSTLGLVSANLAQKEYPT
;
A
#
# COMPACT_ATOMS: atom_id res chain seq x y z
N MET A 1 -37.34 11.33 22.00
CA MET A 1 -35.93 11.72 22.22
C MET A 1 -35.14 10.93 21.20
N SER A 2 -34.76 11.57 20.08
CA SER A 2 -34.33 10.91 18.85
C SER A 2 -32.83 10.61 18.88
N GLU A 3 -32.47 9.32 18.81
CA GLU A 3 -31.10 8.81 18.65
C GLU A 3 -30.61 8.86 17.18
N GLU A 4 -31.29 9.60 16.29
CA GLU A 4 -30.91 9.70 14.87
C GLU A 4 -30.07 10.94 14.52
N ALA A 5 -29.70 11.77 15.50
CA ALA A 5 -28.98 13.02 15.23
C ALA A 5 -27.44 12.88 15.14
N ASP A 6 -26.85 11.74 15.52
CA ASP A 6 -25.40 11.57 15.61
C ASP A 6 -24.87 10.45 14.72
N LYS A 7 -24.84 10.67 13.38
CA LYS A 7 -23.90 9.98 12.47
C LYS A 7 -23.89 10.50 11.02
N VAL A 8 -23.99 11.81 10.80
CA VAL A 8 -23.52 12.41 9.52
C VAL A 8 -22.18 13.09 9.77
N LYS A 9 -21.16 12.30 10.15
CA LYS A 9 -19.79 12.74 9.93
C LYS A 9 -19.61 12.76 8.41
N SER A 10 -19.70 13.95 7.82
CA SER A 10 -19.31 14.22 6.44
C SER A 10 -18.00 13.47 6.15
N LYS A 11 -18.10 12.38 5.39
CA LYS A 11 -16.93 11.58 5.02
C LYS A 11 -16.13 12.48 4.09
N ARG A 12 -14.92 12.86 4.51
CA ARG A 12 -14.02 13.66 3.68
C ARG A 12 -13.90 12.96 2.33
N PRO A 13 -14.08 13.68 1.20
CA PRO A 13 -14.01 13.07 -0.12
C PRO A 13 -12.62 12.47 -0.33
N SER A 14 -12.57 11.29 -0.94
CA SER A 14 -11.30 10.63 -1.26
C SER A 14 -10.47 11.46 -2.24
N ARG A 15 -9.15 11.23 -2.27
CA ARG A 15 -8.28 11.96 -3.22
C ARG A 15 -8.68 11.72 -4.69
N SER A 16 -9.12 10.50 -4.99
CA SER A 16 -9.65 10.13 -6.30
C SER A 16 -10.93 10.89 -6.65
N GLU A 17 -11.87 11.03 -5.71
CA GLU A 17 -13.08 11.84 -5.92
C GLU A 17 -12.77 13.31 -6.15
N ILE A 18 -11.78 13.86 -5.45
CA ILE A 18 -11.34 15.25 -5.65
C ILE A 18 -10.78 15.44 -7.06
N LEU A 19 -9.94 14.51 -7.54
CA LEU A 19 -9.40 14.57 -8.89
C LEU A 19 -10.51 14.48 -9.95
N SER A 20 -11.39 13.48 -9.86
CA SER A 20 -12.47 13.28 -10.82
C SER A 20 -13.39 14.51 -10.88
N LYS A 21 -13.84 15.01 -9.73
CA LYS A 21 -14.69 16.22 -9.67
C LYS A 21 -13.96 17.46 -10.20
N GLY A 22 -12.65 17.56 -9.93
CA GLY A 22 -11.83 18.65 -10.45
C GLY A 22 -11.77 18.64 -11.98
N ILE A 23 -11.58 17.46 -12.56
CA ILE A 23 -11.55 17.28 -14.01
C ILE A 23 -12.93 17.54 -14.62
N ASP A 24 -14.00 17.01 -14.05
CA ASP A 24 -15.38 17.29 -14.50
C ASP A 24 -15.67 18.79 -14.50
N LYS A 25 -15.21 19.50 -13.46
CA LYS A 25 -15.32 20.96 -13.39
C LYS A 25 -14.49 21.66 -14.48
N CYS A 26 -13.27 21.21 -14.75
CA CYS A 26 -12.46 21.73 -15.84
C CYS A 26 -13.13 21.52 -17.21
N ILE A 27 -13.71 20.35 -17.45
CA ILE A 27 -14.46 20.06 -18.68
C ILE A 27 -15.67 20.99 -18.79
N SER A 28 -16.46 21.14 -17.73
CA SER A 28 -17.59 22.07 -17.71
C SER A 28 -17.14 23.49 -18.05
N LEU A 29 -16.11 24.02 -17.38
CA LEU A 29 -15.62 25.37 -17.64
C LEU A 29 -15.15 25.56 -19.09
N CYS A 30 -14.42 24.59 -19.65
CA CYS A 30 -13.95 24.65 -21.04
C CYS A 30 -15.09 24.52 -22.06
N THR A 31 -16.14 23.78 -21.72
CA THR A 31 -17.28 23.54 -22.62
C THR A 31 -18.37 24.60 -22.48
N ASP A 32 -18.40 25.33 -21.38
CA ASP A 32 -19.24 26.53 -21.20
C ASP A 32 -18.74 27.70 -22.04
N GLU A 33 -17.44 27.76 -22.35
CA GLU A 33 -16.90 28.68 -23.36
C GLU A 33 -17.42 28.39 -24.78
N LEU A 34 -17.96 27.19 -25.03
CA LEU A 34 -18.62 26.83 -26.30
C LEU A 34 -20.13 27.09 -26.25
N ASP A 35 -20.63 27.77 -25.23
CA ASP A 35 -22.04 28.14 -25.14
C ASP A 35 -22.31 29.40 -25.97
N MET A 36 -23.28 29.30 -26.89
CA MET A 36 -23.71 30.41 -27.74
C MET A 36 -24.17 31.64 -26.94
N SER A 37 -24.76 31.42 -25.77
CA SER A 37 -25.20 32.51 -24.90
C SER A 37 -24.05 33.43 -24.47
N ARG A 38 -22.83 32.87 -24.32
CA ARG A 38 -21.63 33.62 -23.94
C ARG A 38 -20.92 34.27 -25.12
N ARG A 39 -21.08 33.71 -26.31
CA ARG A 39 -20.43 34.19 -27.55
C ARG A 39 -21.33 35.02 -28.45
N LYS A 40 -22.52 35.41 -27.98
CA LYS A 40 -23.50 36.15 -28.78
C LYS A 40 -22.89 37.41 -29.43
N ASN A 41 -22.08 38.15 -28.66
CA ASN A 41 -21.44 39.39 -29.09
C ASN A 41 -20.41 39.18 -30.22
N ASP A 42 -19.80 37.98 -30.31
CA ASP A 42 -18.81 37.66 -31.34
C ASP A 42 -19.44 37.66 -32.75
N PHE A 43 -20.76 37.51 -32.83
CA PHE A 43 -21.52 37.39 -34.08
C PHE A 43 -22.47 38.57 -34.35
N GLU A 44 -22.57 39.56 -33.45
CA GLU A 44 -23.51 40.69 -33.62
C GLU A 44 -23.20 41.56 -34.85
N GLY A 45 -21.93 41.64 -35.27
CA GLY A 45 -21.52 42.35 -36.48
C GLY A 45 -21.78 41.60 -37.79
N LEU A 46 -22.12 40.31 -37.71
CA LEU A 46 -22.48 39.50 -38.87
C LEU A 46 -24.00 39.61 -39.03
N GLN A 47 -24.46 40.22 -40.12
CA GLN A 47 -25.89 40.36 -40.45
C GLN A 47 -26.50 38.99 -40.81
N LEU A 48 -26.57 38.08 -39.85
CA LEU A 48 -27.04 36.71 -40.02
C LEU A 48 -28.57 36.68 -40.09
N THR A 49 -29.08 35.93 -41.06
CA THR A 49 -30.50 35.54 -41.14
C THR A 49 -30.87 34.62 -39.98
N GLU A 50 -32.17 34.53 -39.66
CA GLU A 50 -32.64 33.63 -38.58
C GLU A 50 -32.25 32.16 -38.84
N ARG A 51 -32.26 31.71 -40.09
CA ARG A 51 -31.83 30.36 -40.48
C ARG A 51 -30.34 30.13 -40.21
N GLU A 52 -29.50 31.13 -40.45
CA GLU A 52 -28.06 31.05 -40.15
C GLU A 52 -27.80 31.06 -38.64
N LYS A 53 -28.55 31.86 -37.87
CA LYS A 53 -28.47 31.84 -36.39
C LYS A 53 -28.85 30.48 -35.81
N GLU A 54 -29.91 29.86 -36.32
CA GLU A 54 -30.30 28.49 -35.91
C GLU A 54 -29.24 27.46 -36.28
N THR A 55 -28.65 27.56 -37.48
CA THR A 55 -27.62 26.64 -37.94
C THR A 55 -26.34 26.78 -37.11
N LEU A 56 -25.95 28.02 -36.79
CA LEU A 56 -24.83 28.31 -35.91
C LEU A 56 -25.06 27.75 -34.50
N ALA A 57 -26.24 27.97 -33.93
CA ALA A 57 -26.60 27.46 -32.61
C ALA A 57 -26.53 25.93 -32.54
N LYS A 58 -27.05 25.23 -33.55
CA LYS A 58 -26.91 23.77 -33.67
C LYS A 58 -25.45 23.33 -33.76
N GLY A 59 -24.65 24.01 -34.59
CA GLY A 59 -23.22 23.70 -34.74
C GLY A 59 -22.42 23.83 -33.43
N PHE A 60 -22.75 24.81 -32.58
CA PHE A 60 -22.12 24.96 -31.26
C PHE A 60 -22.53 23.86 -30.29
N VAL A 61 -23.82 23.49 -30.26
CA VAL A 61 -24.31 22.36 -29.45
C VAL A 61 -23.62 21.05 -29.86
N GLU A 62 -23.56 20.77 -31.16
CA GLU A 62 -22.88 19.60 -31.71
C GLU A 62 -21.38 19.60 -31.39
N LYS A 63 -20.72 20.76 -31.53
CA LYS A 63 -19.30 20.89 -31.20
C LYS A 63 -19.04 20.68 -29.71
N LYS A 64 -19.87 21.25 -28.83
CA LYS A 64 -19.79 21.05 -27.38
C LYS A 64 -19.92 19.57 -27.02
N ALA A 65 -20.94 18.90 -27.58
CA ALA A 65 -21.15 17.47 -27.37
C ALA A 65 -19.96 16.62 -27.84
N ALA A 66 -19.43 16.89 -29.05
CA ALA A 66 -18.29 16.15 -29.60
C ALA A 66 -17.00 16.32 -28.77
N VAL A 67 -16.78 17.51 -28.17
CA VAL A 67 -15.64 17.74 -27.27
C VAL A 67 -15.81 16.95 -25.97
N ILE A 68 -17.00 16.99 -25.37
CA ILE A 68 -17.31 16.23 -24.14
C ILE A 68 -17.12 14.73 -24.39
N GLU A 69 -17.65 14.20 -25.49
CA GLU A 69 -17.54 12.79 -25.85
C GLU A 69 -16.06 12.37 -25.96
N LYS A 70 -15.25 13.11 -26.73
CA LYS A 70 -13.81 12.83 -26.88
C LYS A 70 -13.08 12.80 -25.53
N LEU A 71 -13.34 13.79 -24.67
CA LEU A 71 -12.70 13.85 -23.36
C LEU A 71 -13.15 12.69 -22.47
N THR A 72 -14.44 12.36 -22.49
CA THR A 72 -15.02 11.24 -21.73
C THR A 72 -14.49 9.89 -22.20
N THR A 73 -14.11 9.74 -23.47
CA THR A 73 -13.47 8.52 -23.99
C THR A 73 -11.97 8.44 -23.66
N ILE A 74 -11.24 9.55 -23.75
CA ILE A 74 -9.77 9.55 -23.59
C ILE A 74 -9.37 9.45 -22.11
N LEU A 75 -10.07 10.17 -21.23
CA LEU A 75 -9.69 10.29 -19.82
C LEU A 75 -9.67 8.95 -19.07
N PRO A 76 -10.66 8.05 -19.20
CA PRO A 76 -10.60 6.72 -18.58
C PRO A 76 -9.37 5.92 -19.00
N GLY A 77 -9.03 5.95 -20.30
CA GLY A 77 -7.83 5.29 -20.83
C GLY A 77 -6.55 5.87 -20.22
N PHE A 78 -6.48 7.19 -20.09
CA PHE A 78 -5.35 7.85 -19.42
C PHE A 78 -5.25 7.47 -17.94
N TYR A 79 -6.36 7.44 -17.21
CA TYR A 79 -6.37 7.05 -15.80
C TYR A 79 -5.90 5.61 -15.60
N GLN A 80 -6.30 4.70 -16.49
CA GLN A 80 -5.91 3.30 -16.44
C GLN A 80 -4.43 3.11 -16.80
N GLN A 81 -3.93 3.77 -17.85
CA GLN A 81 -2.51 3.71 -18.24
C GLN A 81 -1.57 4.27 -17.17
N THR A 82 -2.00 5.30 -16.45
CA THR A 82 -1.18 5.95 -15.41
C THR A 82 -1.38 5.36 -14.03
N GLU A 83 -2.38 4.48 -13.86
CA GLU A 83 -2.80 3.91 -12.57
C GLU A 83 -3.05 5.00 -11.51
N VAL A 84 -3.53 6.18 -11.94
CA VAL A 84 -3.57 7.36 -11.07
C VAL A 84 -4.44 7.15 -9.85
N PHE A 85 -5.58 6.46 -10.00
CA PHE A 85 -6.50 6.20 -8.90
C PHE A 85 -5.93 5.21 -7.88
N GLU A 86 -5.16 4.22 -8.33
CA GLU A 86 -4.46 3.30 -7.43
C GLU A 86 -3.40 4.05 -6.63
N LYS A 87 -2.58 4.87 -7.30
CA LYS A 87 -1.56 5.70 -6.64
C LYS A 87 -2.17 6.69 -5.64
N LEU A 88 -3.30 7.30 -5.96
CA LEU A 88 -4.02 8.20 -5.05
C LEU A 88 -4.61 7.45 -3.84
N SER A 89 -5.12 6.25 -4.06
CA SER A 89 -5.59 5.36 -2.98
C SER A 89 -4.45 4.94 -2.05
N THR A 90 -3.32 4.50 -2.61
CA THR A 90 -2.11 4.19 -1.83
C THR A 90 -1.61 5.40 -1.06
N LEU A 91 -1.57 6.58 -1.68
CA LEU A 91 -1.17 7.82 -1.01
C LEU A 91 -2.10 8.18 0.15
N GLU A 92 -3.40 7.99 -0.02
CA GLU A 92 -4.40 8.21 1.03
C GLU A 92 -4.17 7.29 2.23
N GLN A 93 -3.94 6.00 1.98
CA GLN A 93 -3.60 5.03 3.01
C GLN A 93 -2.29 5.37 3.73
N LEU A 94 -1.25 5.75 2.97
CA LEU A 94 0.04 6.17 3.54
C LEU A 94 -0.11 7.40 4.43
N CYS A 95 -0.93 8.38 4.02
CA CYS A 95 -1.21 9.57 4.82
C CYS A 95 -1.97 9.23 6.11
N GLN A 96 -2.88 8.26 6.06
CA GLN A 96 -3.64 7.83 7.22
C GLN A 96 -2.78 7.07 8.23
N ASN A 97 -2.02 6.06 7.75
CA ASN A 97 -1.00 5.37 8.55
C ASN A 97 -0.03 6.38 9.18
N ALA A 98 0.32 7.41 8.41
CA ALA A 98 1.25 8.43 8.86
C ALA A 98 0.70 9.35 9.95
N ALA A 99 -0.60 9.63 9.94
CA ALA A 99 -1.28 10.44 10.95
C ALA A 99 -1.48 9.67 12.27
N ASP A 100 -1.60 8.34 12.20
CA ASP A 100 -1.78 7.47 13.36
C ASP A 100 -0.47 7.27 14.16
N GLU A 101 0.69 7.44 13.52
CA GLU A 101 2.00 7.44 14.16
C GLU A 101 2.27 8.79 14.87
N ARG A 102 2.11 8.84 16.19
CA ARG A 102 2.52 10.02 17.00
C ARG A 102 4.05 10.12 17.07
N GLY A 103 4.62 11.19 16.52
CA GLY A 103 6.06 11.48 16.64
C GLY A 103 6.54 12.55 15.67
N ASP A 104 7.62 13.24 16.05
CA ASP A 104 8.26 14.33 15.29
C ASP A 104 8.66 13.94 13.86
N ARG A 105 8.87 14.98 13.03
CA ARG A 105 9.29 14.96 11.61
C ARG A 105 9.70 13.58 11.09
N LYS A 106 8.80 12.99 10.29
CA LYS A 106 9.07 11.75 9.54
C LYS A 106 10.36 11.90 8.73
N TRP A 107 11.21 10.87 8.78
CA TRP A 107 12.45 10.80 8.01
C TRP A 107 12.20 11.11 6.52
N ARG A 108 13.18 11.77 5.89
CA ARG A 108 13.19 12.12 4.48
C ARG A 108 14.56 11.73 3.90
N PRO A 109 14.62 11.30 2.63
CA PRO A 109 15.88 11.04 1.96
C PRO A 109 16.82 12.24 2.09
N THR A 110 18.05 11.96 2.47
CA THR A 110 19.10 12.96 2.64
C THR A 110 19.82 13.25 1.33
N GLY A 111 19.72 12.34 0.35
CA GLY A 111 20.45 12.40 -0.92
C GLY A 111 21.82 11.74 -0.83
N ASP A 112 22.22 11.27 0.36
CA ASP A 112 23.38 10.40 0.55
C ASP A 112 22.91 8.93 0.56
N PRO A 113 23.27 8.13 -0.47
CA PRO A 113 22.84 6.74 -0.58
C PRO A 113 23.21 5.89 0.64
N GLU A 114 24.34 6.17 1.28
CA GLU A 114 24.82 5.41 2.43
C GLU A 114 23.95 5.69 3.66
N MET A 115 23.56 6.95 3.86
CA MET A 115 22.66 7.33 4.96
C MET A 115 21.22 6.89 4.70
N ASP A 116 20.79 6.87 3.45
CA ASP A 116 19.43 6.52 3.05
C ASP A 116 19.17 5.00 3.08
N ILE A 117 20.20 4.17 2.81
CA ILE A 117 20.07 2.70 2.83
C ILE A 117 20.28 2.10 4.22
N ARG A 118 21.08 2.75 5.06
CA ARG A 118 21.53 2.23 6.36
C ARG A 118 20.40 1.81 7.30
N PRO A 119 19.28 2.54 7.45
CA PRO A 119 18.16 2.09 8.28
C PRO A 119 17.55 0.76 7.82
N LEU A 120 17.47 0.54 6.50
CA LEU A 120 16.95 -0.70 5.94
C LEU A 120 17.90 -1.87 6.19
N GLN A 121 19.21 -1.63 6.02
CA GLN A 121 20.25 -2.62 6.30
C GLN A 121 20.26 -3.01 7.79
N TYR A 122 20.12 -2.04 8.70
CA TYR A 122 20.08 -2.33 10.14
C TYR A 122 18.88 -3.20 10.52
N LYS A 123 17.69 -2.96 9.94
CA LYS A 123 16.53 -3.81 10.20
C LYS A 123 16.80 -5.25 9.76
N LEU A 124 17.31 -5.44 8.55
CA LEU A 124 17.68 -6.77 8.03
C LEU A 124 18.73 -7.47 8.89
N LEU A 125 19.77 -6.74 9.30
CA LEU A 125 20.82 -7.26 10.18
C LEU A 125 20.27 -7.63 11.56
N PHE A 126 19.39 -6.81 12.12
CA PHE A 126 18.76 -7.09 13.41
C PHE A 126 17.89 -8.35 13.37
N ASP A 127 17.06 -8.49 12.33
CA ASP A 127 16.23 -9.69 12.12
C ASP A 127 17.11 -10.95 11.95
N TYR A 128 18.21 -10.82 11.21
CA TYR A 128 19.16 -11.91 11.02
C TYR A 128 19.87 -12.34 12.32
N VAL A 129 20.37 -11.38 13.11
CA VAL A 129 21.00 -11.64 14.41
C VAL A 129 20.01 -12.30 15.36
N THR A 130 18.79 -11.78 15.45
CA THR A 130 17.72 -12.36 16.28
C THR A 130 17.45 -13.82 15.90
N ASN A 131 17.42 -14.13 14.60
CA ASN A 131 17.23 -15.49 14.13
C ASN A 131 18.42 -16.40 14.49
N LEU A 132 19.66 -15.91 14.36
CA LEU A 132 20.85 -16.66 14.77
C LEU A 132 20.86 -16.97 16.26
N GLU A 133 20.44 -16.03 17.10
CA GLU A 133 20.32 -16.22 18.54
C GLU A 133 19.29 -17.30 18.88
N ASN A 134 18.13 -17.27 18.22
CA ASN A 134 17.12 -18.31 18.38
C ASN A 134 17.65 -19.70 18.00
N ILE A 135 18.34 -19.81 16.86
CA ILE A 135 18.96 -21.06 16.41
C ILE A 135 20.01 -21.53 17.43
N HIS A 136 20.82 -20.61 17.95
CA HIS A 136 21.85 -20.93 18.93
C HIS A 136 21.26 -21.51 20.22
N GLU A 137 20.23 -20.87 20.77
CA GLU A 137 19.56 -21.34 21.98
C GLU A 137 18.86 -22.70 21.77
N ASP A 138 18.28 -22.93 20.60
CA ASP A 138 17.71 -24.24 20.25
C ASP A 138 18.78 -25.34 20.17
N LEU A 139 19.94 -25.06 19.58
CA LEU A 139 21.06 -26.00 19.53
C LEU A 139 21.61 -26.29 20.92
N LYS A 140 21.70 -25.29 21.79
CA LYS A 140 22.14 -25.42 23.19
C LYS A 140 21.21 -26.31 23.99
N LYS A 141 19.88 -26.16 23.83
CA LYS A 141 18.88 -27.06 24.43
C LYS A 141 19.05 -28.50 23.93
N LYS A 142 19.12 -28.70 22.60
CA LYS A 142 19.32 -30.04 22.00
C LYS A 142 20.62 -30.71 22.45
N LYS A 143 21.70 -29.94 22.61
CA LYS A 143 22.97 -30.44 23.12
C LYS A 143 22.83 -30.94 24.56
N LYS A 144 22.22 -30.14 25.43
CA LYS A 144 21.99 -30.51 26.84
C LYS A 144 21.18 -31.80 26.97
N GLU A 145 20.09 -31.92 26.21
CA GLU A 145 19.27 -33.14 26.18
C GLU A 145 20.07 -34.38 25.73
N LYS A 146 20.91 -34.23 24.69
CA LYS A 146 21.77 -35.32 24.21
C LYS A 146 22.84 -35.71 25.24
N GLU A 147 23.45 -34.74 25.93
CA GLU A 147 24.43 -35.01 26.99
C GLU A 147 23.80 -35.73 28.18
N GLU A 148 22.59 -35.35 28.59
CA GLU A 148 21.85 -36.04 29.66
C GLU A 148 21.50 -37.48 29.26
N LYS A 149 21.01 -37.69 28.03
CA LYS A 149 20.79 -39.03 27.48
C LYS A 149 22.07 -39.86 27.47
N LEU A 150 23.19 -39.30 27.02
CA LEU A 150 24.49 -39.97 27.00
C LEU A 150 24.95 -40.36 28.41
N LYS A 151 24.82 -39.45 29.39
CA LYS A 151 25.13 -39.74 30.81
C LYS A 151 24.28 -40.89 31.33
N SER A 152 22.99 -40.92 31.03
CA SER A 152 22.09 -42.01 31.43
C SER A 152 22.50 -43.36 30.84
N LEU A 153 22.87 -43.38 29.55
CA LEU A 153 23.31 -44.60 28.85
C LEU A 153 24.64 -45.11 29.39
N ARG A 154 25.60 -44.21 29.65
CA ARG A 154 26.88 -44.57 30.29
C ARG A 154 26.67 -45.22 31.65
N LYS A 155 25.77 -44.67 32.49
CA LYS A 155 25.41 -45.28 33.78
C LYS A 155 24.80 -46.67 33.61
N LYS A 156 23.85 -46.84 32.68
CA LYS A 156 23.26 -48.16 32.39
C LYS A 156 24.32 -49.17 31.94
N LEU A 157 25.22 -48.75 31.06
CA LEU A 157 26.31 -49.60 30.55
C LEU A 157 27.26 -50.04 31.67
N SER A 158 27.66 -49.11 32.57
CA SER A 158 28.51 -49.45 33.71
C SER A 158 27.84 -50.44 34.66
N THR A 159 26.53 -50.28 34.90
CA THR A 159 25.77 -51.23 35.74
C THR A 159 25.72 -52.62 35.11
N LEU A 160 25.47 -52.70 33.79
CA LEU A 160 25.47 -53.98 33.07
C LEU A 160 26.85 -54.64 33.06
N GLY A 161 27.93 -53.87 32.91
CA GLY A 161 29.31 -54.38 32.99
C GLY A 161 29.64 -54.98 34.36
N LEU A 162 29.20 -54.33 35.45
CA LEU A 162 29.32 -54.87 36.81
C LEU A 162 28.52 -56.16 37.01
N VAL A 163 27.29 -56.22 36.50
CA VAL A 163 26.46 -57.43 36.56
C VAL A 163 27.09 -58.59 35.77
N SER A 164 27.64 -58.31 34.59
CA SER A 164 28.35 -59.28 33.77
C SER A 164 29.63 -59.79 34.44
N ALA A 165 30.43 -58.91 35.05
CA ALA A 165 31.62 -59.30 35.79
C ALA A 165 31.30 -60.19 37.01
N ASN A 166 30.22 -59.86 37.74
CA ASN A 166 29.76 -60.65 38.89
C ASN A 166 29.20 -62.02 38.47
N LEU A 167 28.58 -62.13 37.29
CA LEU A 167 28.13 -63.41 36.72
C LEU A 167 29.32 -64.27 36.28
N ALA A 168 30.31 -63.68 35.60
CA ALA A 168 31.51 -64.39 35.18
C ALA A 168 32.33 -64.96 36.36
N GLN A 169 32.43 -64.23 37.48
CA GLN A 169 33.03 -64.73 38.72
C GLN A 169 32.26 -65.87 39.38
N LYS A 170 30.93 -65.93 39.19
CA LYS A 170 30.09 -67.04 39.70
C LYS A 170 30.21 -68.30 38.84
N GLU A 171 30.37 -68.15 37.52
CA GLU A 171 30.49 -69.28 36.59
C GLU A 171 31.91 -69.87 36.56
N TYR A 172 32.94 -69.06 36.82
CA TYR A 172 34.34 -69.48 36.90
C TYR A 172 35.01 -68.93 38.16
N PRO A 173 34.74 -69.51 39.35
CA PRO A 173 35.42 -69.14 40.58
C PRO A 173 36.88 -69.61 40.50
N THR A 174 37.80 -68.71 40.85
CA THR A 174 39.25 -69.01 40.93
C THR A 174 39.58 -69.74 42.23
#